data_AF-A0A317M694-F1
#
_entry.id   AF-A0A317M694-F1
#
_cell.length_a   1.000
_cell.length_b   1.000
_cell.length_c   1.000
_cell.angle_alpha   90.00
_cell.angle_beta   90.00
_cell.angle_gamma   90.00
#
_symmetry.space_group_name_H-M   'P 1'
#
loop_
_entity.id
_entity.type
_entity.pdbx_description
1 polymer ?
#
loop_
_entity_poly.entity_id
_entity_poly.type
_entity_poly.pdbx_seq_one_letter_code
_entity_poly.pdbx_strand_id
1 'polypeptide(L)'
;MKKVFFSVAALAALCFVACSKDEDKDPTPQVDAPKDSIVVYRDVVFSMDAGDTIGRAFSTQYGKMYTDSKIPTDSNAKYIDLVGGSVELGTIFFASPDSLRELEGITITGATKTIIQHNVTDTTIMSPFKFDTLAHASTLNGITVKGDADFDGFEYPSVLFFQNARGKKGVILYKGMARDLTTFTVDIKVQY
;
A
#
# COMPACT_ATOMS: atom_id res chain seq x y z
N MET A 1 -53.41 -6.24 -12.91
CA MET A 1 -52.32 -5.23 -12.83
C MET A 1 -51.29 -5.75 -11.84
N LYS A 2 -50.14 -6.26 -12.30
CA LYS A 2 -49.08 -6.81 -11.45
C LYS A 2 -48.15 -5.66 -11.02
N LYS A 3 -48.01 -5.43 -9.71
CA LYS A 3 -47.10 -4.45 -9.15
C LYS A 3 -45.70 -5.09 -9.05
N VAL A 4 -44.75 -4.53 -9.80
CA VAL A 4 -43.32 -4.88 -9.72
C VAL A 4 -42.71 -4.02 -8.62
N PHE A 5 -42.25 -4.63 -7.54
CA PHE A 5 -41.42 -3.97 -6.54
C PHE A 5 -39.97 -3.98 -7.03
N PHE A 6 -39.45 -2.80 -7.35
CA PHE A 6 -38.01 -2.58 -7.51
C PHE A 6 -37.40 -2.47 -6.10
N SER A 7 -36.72 -3.51 -5.64
CA SER A 7 -35.85 -3.43 -4.48
C SER A 7 -34.48 -2.90 -4.94
N VAL A 8 -34.22 -1.62 -4.64
CA VAL A 8 -32.89 -1.02 -4.75
C VAL A 8 -32.04 -1.57 -3.62
N ALA A 9 -31.09 -2.45 -3.93
CA ALA A 9 -30.07 -2.87 -2.99
C ALA A 9 -29.01 -1.76 -2.88
N ALA A 10 -29.01 -1.04 -1.76
CA ALA A 10 -27.95 -0.09 -1.42
C ALA A 10 -26.69 -0.89 -1.03
N LEU A 11 -25.68 -0.88 -1.90
CA LEU A 11 -24.38 -1.48 -1.65
C LEU A 11 -23.59 -0.51 -0.74
N ALA A 12 -23.46 -0.86 0.53
CA ALA A 12 -22.65 -0.10 1.48
C ALA A 12 -21.17 -0.29 1.17
N ALA A 13 -20.54 0.72 0.57
CA ALA A 13 -19.08 0.84 0.59
C ALA A 13 -18.66 1.06 2.04
N LEU A 14 -18.00 0.07 2.64
CA LEU A 14 -17.39 0.21 3.96
C LEU A 14 -16.17 1.14 3.85
N CYS A 15 -16.43 2.45 3.90
CA CYS A 15 -15.40 3.45 4.11
C CYS A 15 -14.98 3.38 5.59
N PHE A 16 -13.96 2.56 5.91
CA PHE A 16 -13.28 2.70 7.19
C PHE A 16 -12.44 3.99 7.13
N VAL A 17 -13.04 5.09 7.57
CA VAL A 17 -12.30 6.32 7.87
C VAL A 17 -11.48 6.01 9.13
N ALA A 18 -10.20 5.71 8.96
CA ALA A 18 -9.24 5.60 10.05
C ALA A 18 -8.96 7.01 10.61
N CYS A 19 -9.93 7.54 11.34
CA CYS A 19 -9.77 8.70 12.22
C CYS A 19 -10.03 8.21 13.65
N SER A 20 -8.97 7.90 14.41
CA SER A 20 -9.00 8.20 15.84
C SER A 20 -7.60 8.45 16.37
N LYS A 21 -7.48 9.63 17.00
CA LYS A 21 -6.50 9.93 18.03
C LYS A 21 -6.62 8.90 19.17
N ASP A 22 -5.46 8.55 19.73
CA ASP A 22 -5.20 7.99 21.06
C ASP A 22 -5.82 6.62 21.44
N GLU A 23 -5.04 5.56 21.24
CA GLU A 23 -4.54 4.59 22.23
C GLU A 23 -3.93 3.40 21.47
N ASP A 24 -2.79 2.88 21.95
CA ASP A 24 -1.95 1.78 21.42
C ASP A 24 -2.67 0.41 21.32
N LYS A 25 -3.89 0.37 20.77
CA LYS A 25 -4.52 -0.88 20.37
C LYS A 25 -4.02 -1.21 18.98
N ASP A 26 -3.30 -2.31 18.87
CA ASP A 26 -2.94 -2.85 17.57
C ASP A 26 -4.20 -3.00 16.72
N PRO A 27 -4.24 -2.41 15.52
CA PRO A 27 -5.38 -2.51 14.64
C PRO A 27 -5.68 -3.99 14.39
N THR A 28 -6.97 -4.33 14.35
CA THR A 28 -7.39 -5.69 14.07
C THR A 28 -7.00 -6.06 12.63
N PRO A 29 -6.49 -7.27 12.39
CA PRO A 29 -6.16 -7.69 11.04
C PRO A 29 -7.43 -7.68 10.16
N GLN A 30 -7.27 -7.26 8.90
CA GLN A 30 -8.31 -7.31 7.87
C GLN A 30 -8.53 -8.77 7.45
N VAL A 31 -9.26 -9.55 8.26
CA VAL A 31 -9.46 -11.00 8.04
C VAL A 31 -10.75 -11.31 7.28
N ASP A 32 -11.75 -10.42 7.32
CA ASP A 32 -13.13 -10.72 6.88
C ASP A 32 -13.67 -9.80 5.77
N ALA A 33 -12.81 -9.29 4.89
CA ALA A 33 -13.30 -8.49 3.78
C ALA A 33 -14.08 -9.38 2.78
N PRO A 34 -15.23 -8.92 2.25
CA PRO A 34 -16.02 -9.70 1.30
C PRO A 34 -15.21 -10.15 0.08
N LYS A 35 -15.57 -11.29 -0.51
CA LYS A 35 -15.00 -11.72 -1.78
C LYS A 35 -15.16 -10.60 -2.83
N ASP A 36 -14.09 -10.31 -3.56
CA ASP A 36 -14.03 -9.26 -4.59
C ASP A 36 -14.00 -7.82 -4.02
N SER A 37 -13.58 -7.67 -2.76
CA SER A 37 -13.46 -6.36 -2.12
C SER A 37 -12.10 -5.70 -2.38
N ILE A 38 -12.11 -4.37 -2.37
CA ILE A 38 -10.89 -3.56 -2.32
C ILE A 38 -10.87 -2.87 -0.97
N VAL A 39 -9.75 -3.03 -0.25
CA VAL A 39 -9.43 -2.18 0.90
C VAL A 39 -8.64 -0.97 0.40
N VAL A 40 -9.02 0.21 0.88
CA VAL A 40 -8.43 1.49 0.48
C VAL A 40 -7.78 2.14 1.70
N TYR A 41 -6.51 2.49 1.57
CA TYR A 41 -5.77 3.32 2.51
C TYR A 41 -5.51 4.66 1.83
N ARG A 42 -5.98 5.75 2.42
CA ARG A 42 -5.82 7.10 1.89
C ARG A 42 -4.77 7.85 2.68
N ASP A 43 -4.03 8.71 2.00
CA ASP A 43 -3.08 9.64 2.61
C ASP A 43 -2.07 8.93 3.53
N VAL A 44 -1.58 7.78 3.10
CA VAL A 44 -0.54 7.05 3.82
C VAL A 44 0.77 7.79 3.61
N VAL A 45 1.38 8.25 4.72
CA VAL A 45 2.61 9.04 4.71
C VAL A 45 3.79 8.15 5.09
N PHE A 46 4.79 8.10 4.21
CA PHE A 46 6.05 7.42 4.44
C PHE A 46 7.17 8.44 4.71
N SER A 47 8.05 8.11 5.65
CA SER A 47 9.33 8.81 5.81
C SER A 47 10.29 8.41 4.69
N MET A 48 11.08 9.37 4.21
CA MET A 48 12.19 9.10 3.29
C MET A 48 13.41 8.53 4.03
N ASP A 49 13.62 8.99 5.26
CA ASP A 49 14.80 8.70 6.07
C ASP A 49 14.48 7.87 7.31
N ALA A 50 15.53 7.28 7.88
CA ALA A 50 15.47 6.59 9.15
C ALA A 50 14.99 7.47 10.29
N GLY A 51 14.16 6.91 11.17
CA GLY A 51 13.66 7.64 12.31
C GLY A 51 12.39 7.07 12.93
N ASP A 52 11.96 7.78 13.98
CA ASP A 52 10.88 7.34 14.86
C ASP A 52 9.71 8.32 14.95
N THR A 53 9.67 9.32 14.09
CA THR A 53 8.57 10.29 14.02
C THR A 53 7.50 9.85 13.02
N ILE A 54 7.92 9.31 11.88
CA ILE A 54 7.05 8.94 10.76
C ILE A 54 7.44 7.55 10.29
N GLY A 55 6.45 6.72 9.98
CA GLY A 55 6.69 5.32 9.63
C GLY A 55 7.36 5.16 8.26
N ARG A 56 8.17 4.11 8.12
CA ARG A 56 8.73 3.65 6.84
C ARG A 56 8.17 2.32 6.39
N ALA A 57 7.67 1.51 7.31
CA ALA A 57 7.13 0.19 7.03
C ALA A 57 5.60 0.19 7.13
N PHE A 58 4.92 -0.49 6.21
CA PHE A 58 3.47 -0.56 6.19
C PHE A 58 2.98 -2.00 6.11
N SER A 59 1.96 -2.30 6.92
CA SER A 59 1.21 -3.55 6.82
C SER A 59 -0.12 -3.32 6.10
N THR A 60 -0.30 -3.98 4.96
CA THR A 60 -1.60 -4.02 4.28
C THR A 60 -2.60 -4.88 5.04
N GLN A 61 -2.15 -5.83 5.87
CA GLN A 61 -3.05 -6.64 6.70
C GLN A 61 -3.72 -5.80 7.79
N TYR A 62 -2.98 -4.87 8.37
CA TYR A 62 -3.41 -4.11 9.53
C TYR A 62 -3.76 -2.65 9.20
N GLY A 63 -3.40 -2.17 8.00
CA GLY A 63 -3.49 -0.74 7.68
C GLY A 63 -2.61 0.13 8.57
N LYS A 64 -1.48 -0.42 9.06
CA LYS A 64 -0.64 0.21 10.08
C LYS A 64 0.71 0.60 9.51
N MET A 65 1.11 1.83 9.80
CA MET A 65 2.48 2.33 9.63
C MET A 65 3.32 1.99 10.86
N TYR A 66 4.59 1.67 10.63
CA TYR A 66 5.58 1.38 11.65
C TYR A 66 6.78 2.27 11.43
N THR A 67 7.19 2.96 12.50
CA THR A 67 8.50 3.58 12.58
C THR A 67 9.57 2.52 12.80
N ASP A 68 10.83 2.88 12.60
CA ASP A 68 11.94 1.93 12.64
C ASP A 68 12.00 1.15 13.96
N SER A 69 11.85 1.83 15.11
CA SER A 69 11.85 1.18 16.43
C SER A 69 10.59 0.36 16.75
N LYS A 70 9.52 0.53 15.96
CA LYS A 70 8.23 -0.14 16.16
C LYS A 70 7.99 -1.26 15.15
N ILE A 71 8.90 -1.46 14.20
CA ILE A 71 8.83 -2.61 13.30
C ILE A 71 8.84 -3.91 14.15
N PRO A 72 7.86 -4.81 13.97
CA PRO A 72 7.83 -6.06 14.70
C PRO A 72 9.07 -6.90 14.40
N THR A 73 9.67 -7.48 15.43
CA THR A 73 10.81 -8.41 15.33
C THR A 73 10.41 -9.87 15.58
N ASP A 74 9.11 -10.11 15.80
CA ASP A 74 8.53 -11.41 16.10
C ASP A 74 7.81 -12.00 14.86
N SER A 75 6.94 -12.99 15.10
CA SER A 75 6.15 -13.63 14.03
C SER A 75 5.22 -12.68 13.25
N ASN A 76 5.00 -11.45 13.72
CA ASN A 76 4.20 -10.44 13.04
C ASN A 76 4.99 -9.68 11.97
N ALA A 77 6.32 -9.80 11.91
CA ALA A 77 7.14 -9.22 10.86
C ALA A 77 6.69 -9.64 9.45
N LYS A 78 6.12 -10.84 9.31
CA LYS A 78 5.54 -11.38 8.06
C LYS A 78 4.35 -10.58 7.51
N TYR A 79 3.80 -9.65 8.30
CA TYR A 79 2.68 -8.80 7.89
C TYR A 79 3.15 -7.42 7.44
N ILE A 80 4.45 -7.10 7.56
CA ILE A 80 5.01 -5.94 6.88
C ILE A 80 5.09 -6.28 5.39
N ASP A 81 4.47 -5.46 4.56
CA ASP A 81 4.33 -5.73 3.13
C ASP A 81 5.09 -4.73 2.27
N LEU A 82 5.24 -3.48 2.74
CA LEU A 82 5.89 -2.40 1.98
C LEU A 82 6.84 -1.64 2.90
N VAL A 83 8.02 -1.27 2.38
CA VAL A 83 8.90 -0.29 3.01
C VAL A 83 9.16 0.85 2.02
N GLY A 84 8.90 2.07 2.44
CA GLY A 84 9.21 3.27 1.67
C GLY A 84 10.56 3.88 2.09
N GLY A 85 11.20 4.56 1.16
CA GLY A 85 12.42 5.32 1.43
C GLY A 85 12.84 6.18 0.23
N SER A 86 14.05 6.72 0.27
CA SER A 86 14.65 7.50 -0.82
C SER A 86 16.07 7.03 -1.09
N VAL A 87 16.49 6.96 -2.37
CA VAL A 87 17.90 6.64 -2.74
C VAL A 87 18.76 7.90 -2.82
N GLU A 88 18.15 9.03 -3.15
CA GLU A 88 18.73 10.38 -3.11
C GLU A 88 17.60 11.38 -2.88
N LEU A 89 17.92 12.66 -2.63
CA LEU A 89 16.92 13.69 -2.38
C LEU A 89 15.91 13.79 -3.52
N GLY A 90 14.67 13.43 -3.24
CA GLY A 90 13.56 13.51 -4.21
C GLY A 90 13.29 12.23 -5.00
N THR A 91 14.12 11.20 -4.87
CA THR A 91 13.99 9.92 -5.56
C THR A 91 13.49 8.85 -4.58
N ILE A 92 12.18 8.85 -4.34
CA ILE A 92 11.50 7.91 -3.44
C ILE A 92 11.32 6.54 -4.07
N PHE A 93 11.31 5.44 -3.32
CA PHE A 93 11.11 4.06 -3.81
C PHE A 93 10.32 3.21 -2.81
N PHE A 94 9.84 2.05 -3.27
CA PHE A 94 9.29 1.02 -2.39
C PHE A 94 10.10 -0.27 -2.49
N ALA A 95 10.51 -0.81 -1.35
CA ALA A 95 11.28 -2.03 -1.26
C ALA A 95 10.46 -3.19 -0.66
N SER A 96 10.83 -4.40 -1.07
CA SER A 96 10.38 -5.61 -0.41
C SER A 96 10.98 -5.70 1.00
N PRO A 97 10.17 -5.95 2.05
CA PRO A 97 10.64 -6.01 3.43
C PRO A 97 11.72 -7.06 3.71
N ASP A 98 11.83 -8.10 2.87
CA ASP A 98 12.86 -9.16 2.97
C ASP A 98 14.17 -8.84 2.23
N SER A 99 14.22 -7.73 1.48
CA SER A 99 15.34 -7.36 0.60
C SER A 99 15.93 -5.99 0.93
N LEU A 100 15.72 -5.49 2.15
CA LEU A 100 16.08 -4.13 2.58
C LEU A 100 17.58 -3.86 2.78
N ARG A 101 18.47 -4.75 2.33
CA ARG A 101 19.92 -4.55 2.49
C ARG A 101 20.44 -3.23 1.90
N GLU A 102 19.66 -2.61 1.02
CA GLU A 102 19.99 -1.35 0.33
C GLU A 102 19.32 -0.11 0.95
N LEU A 103 18.37 -0.28 1.88
CA LEU A 103 17.79 0.83 2.66
C LEU A 103 18.59 0.99 3.96
N GLU A 104 19.27 2.12 4.11
CA GLU A 104 20.17 2.44 5.23
C GLU A 104 19.66 1.90 6.59
N GLY A 105 20.25 0.78 7.02
CA GLY A 105 20.18 0.30 8.40
C GLY A 105 18.94 -0.49 8.84
N ILE A 106 17.95 -0.77 7.97
CA ILE A 106 16.81 -1.63 8.37
C ILE A 106 17.04 -3.08 7.95
N THR A 107 16.92 -4.00 8.91
CA THR A 107 16.70 -5.43 8.64
C THR A 107 15.45 -5.88 9.38
N ILE A 108 14.46 -6.38 8.65
CA ILE A 108 13.21 -6.90 9.23
C ILE A 108 13.29 -8.43 9.25
N THR A 109 13.75 -8.99 10.36
CA THR A 109 13.84 -10.45 10.50
C THR A 109 12.44 -11.06 10.52
N GLY A 110 12.20 -12.08 9.69
CA GLY A 110 10.88 -12.71 9.57
C GLY A 110 9.94 -12.00 8.58
N ALA A 111 10.41 -10.97 7.90
CA ALA A 111 9.73 -10.38 6.76
C ALA A 111 9.55 -11.40 5.61
N THR A 112 8.57 -11.13 4.76
CA THR A 112 8.28 -11.93 3.58
C THR A 112 8.40 -11.10 2.32
N LYS A 113 8.66 -11.77 1.19
CA LYS A 113 8.79 -11.13 -0.11
C LYS A 113 7.49 -10.47 -0.58
N THR A 114 7.61 -9.20 -0.96
CA THR A 114 6.64 -8.49 -1.79
C THR A 114 7.26 -8.26 -3.15
N ILE A 115 6.53 -8.62 -4.21
CA ILE A 115 6.93 -8.29 -5.58
C ILE A 115 6.41 -6.87 -5.85
N ILE A 116 7.28 -5.96 -6.25
CA ILE A 116 6.95 -4.56 -6.52
C ILE A 116 7.33 -4.25 -7.96
N GLN A 117 6.41 -3.63 -8.69
CA GLN A 117 6.61 -3.13 -10.03
C GLN A 117 6.44 -1.61 -9.99
N HIS A 118 7.56 -0.90 -10.05
CA HIS A 118 7.62 0.55 -10.07
C HIS A 118 7.23 1.11 -11.45
N ASN A 119 7.70 0.46 -12.51
CA ASN A 119 7.52 0.90 -13.89
C ASN A 119 6.25 0.30 -14.51
N VAL A 120 5.12 0.97 -14.28
CA VAL A 120 3.84 0.66 -14.92
C VAL A 120 3.68 1.52 -16.18
N THR A 121 4.14 1.00 -17.32
CA THR A 121 4.10 1.75 -18.60
C THR A 121 2.80 1.57 -19.37
N ASP A 122 2.04 0.50 -19.11
CA ASP A 122 0.76 0.26 -19.77
C ASP A 122 -0.39 1.02 -19.08
N THR A 123 -0.58 2.25 -19.53
CA THR A 123 -1.66 3.15 -19.06
C THR A 123 -3.07 2.67 -19.43
N THR A 124 -3.19 1.68 -20.33
CA THR A 124 -4.48 1.05 -20.64
C THR A 124 -4.96 0.18 -19.48
N ILE A 125 -4.03 -0.46 -18.77
CA ILE A 125 -4.29 -1.30 -17.58
C ILE A 125 -4.53 -0.41 -16.35
N MET A 126 -3.62 0.52 -16.06
CA MET A 126 -3.76 1.45 -14.93
C MET A 126 -3.07 2.78 -15.21
N SER A 127 -3.71 3.86 -14.80
CA SER A 127 -3.10 5.20 -14.77
C SER A 127 -3.54 5.88 -13.47
N PRO A 128 -2.87 6.98 -13.05
CA PRO A 128 -3.30 7.75 -11.88
C PRO A 128 -4.80 8.11 -11.89
N PHE A 129 -5.34 8.48 -13.06
CA PHE A 129 -6.75 8.84 -13.23
C PHE A 129 -7.72 7.66 -13.10
N LYS A 130 -7.25 6.42 -13.30
CA LYS A 130 -8.04 5.19 -13.13
C LYS A 130 -7.98 4.65 -11.71
N PHE A 131 -7.12 5.18 -10.85
CA PHE A 131 -6.98 4.68 -9.49
C PHE A 131 -8.30 4.72 -8.73
N ASP A 132 -9.02 5.83 -8.76
CA ASP A 132 -10.29 5.98 -8.03
C ASP A 132 -11.43 5.13 -8.61
N THR A 133 -11.35 4.73 -9.88
CA THR A 133 -12.37 3.89 -10.54
C THR A 133 -12.24 2.41 -10.18
N LEU A 134 -11.13 1.99 -9.54
CA LEU A 134 -10.98 0.65 -8.99
C LEU A 134 -11.96 0.41 -7.83
N ALA A 135 -13.06 -0.26 -8.12
CA ALA A 135 -14.09 -0.61 -7.13
C ALA A 135 -14.11 -2.11 -6.75
N HIS A 136 -13.57 -2.98 -7.61
CA HIS A 136 -13.66 -4.44 -7.48
C HIS A 136 -12.27 -5.08 -7.56
N ALA A 137 -11.99 -6.04 -6.68
CA ALA A 137 -10.69 -6.71 -6.60
C ALA A 137 -10.38 -7.51 -7.87
N SER A 138 -11.40 -7.98 -8.57
CA SER A 138 -11.34 -8.70 -9.83
C SER A 138 -10.65 -7.91 -10.93
N THR A 139 -10.72 -6.58 -10.89
CA THR A 139 -9.96 -5.71 -11.79
C THR A 139 -8.44 -5.88 -11.61
N LEU A 140 -7.98 -6.25 -10.42
CA LEU A 140 -6.57 -6.51 -10.12
C LEU A 140 -6.13 -7.93 -10.49
N ASN A 141 -7.07 -8.87 -10.69
CA ASN A 141 -6.73 -10.26 -11.06
C ASN A 141 -5.99 -10.34 -12.40
N GLY A 142 -6.37 -9.48 -13.36
CA GLY A 142 -5.75 -9.42 -14.68
C GLY A 142 -4.36 -8.77 -14.72
N ILE A 143 -3.94 -8.13 -13.62
CA ILE A 143 -2.62 -7.47 -13.53
C ILE A 143 -1.57 -8.53 -13.23
N THR A 144 -0.52 -8.59 -14.04
CA THR A 144 0.69 -9.37 -13.70
C THR A 144 1.72 -8.42 -13.10
N VAL A 145 2.05 -8.61 -11.83
CA VAL A 145 3.08 -7.81 -11.15
C VAL A 145 4.43 -8.43 -11.47
N LYS A 146 5.24 -7.72 -12.28
CA LYS A 146 6.60 -8.14 -12.61
C LYS A 146 7.56 -7.31 -11.79
N GLY A 147 8.29 -7.95 -10.88
CA GLY A 147 9.31 -7.26 -10.11
C GLY A 147 10.31 -6.59 -11.04
N ASP A 148 10.53 -5.29 -10.89
CA ASP A 148 11.61 -4.58 -11.56
C ASP A 148 12.80 -4.45 -10.60
N ALA A 149 13.99 -4.73 -11.13
CA ALA A 149 15.26 -4.53 -10.42
C ALA A 149 15.77 -3.09 -10.58
N ASP A 150 15.36 -2.42 -11.67
CA ASP A 150 15.81 -1.10 -12.04
C ASP A 150 14.72 -0.09 -11.68
N PHE A 151 15.04 0.81 -10.75
CA PHE A 151 14.19 1.88 -10.30
C PHE A 151 14.86 3.24 -10.53
N ASP A 152 14.26 4.06 -11.40
CA ASP A 152 14.80 5.37 -11.82
C ASP A 152 14.12 6.56 -11.11
N GLY A 153 13.38 6.34 -10.02
CA GLY A 153 12.59 7.39 -9.36
C GLY A 153 11.12 7.41 -9.78
N PHE A 154 10.30 8.14 -9.03
CA PHE A 154 8.89 8.37 -9.37
C PHE A 154 8.67 9.79 -9.88
N GLU A 155 8.09 9.90 -11.07
CA GLU A 155 7.45 11.13 -11.52
C GLU A 155 6.03 11.20 -10.95
N TYR A 156 5.62 12.39 -10.47
CA TYR A 156 4.25 12.62 -10.04
C TYR A 156 3.38 13.06 -11.24
N PRO A 157 2.14 12.52 -11.38
CA PRO A 157 1.57 11.39 -10.67
C PRO A 157 1.95 10.06 -11.32
N SER A 158 2.21 9.04 -10.50
CA SER A 158 2.52 7.68 -10.96
C SER A 158 1.78 6.63 -10.14
N VAL A 159 1.67 5.44 -10.73
CA VAL A 159 1.08 4.27 -10.10
C VAL A 159 2.09 3.13 -10.11
N LEU A 160 2.03 2.31 -9.08
CA LEU A 160 2.84 1.12 -8.93
C LEU A 160 1.94 -0.07 -8.70
N PHE A 161 2.45 -1.26 -9.03
CA PHE A 161 1.81 -2.50 -8.62
C PHE A 161 2.64 -3.22 -7.57
N PHE A 162 1.98 -3.94 -6.69
CA PHE A 162 2.64 -4.88 -5.81
C PHE A 162 1.83 -6.16 -5.63
N GLN A 163 2.50 -7.22 -5.23
CA GLN A 163 1.89 -8.46 -4.77
C GLN A 163 2.60 -8.90 -3.49
N ASN A 164 1.86 -8.94 -2.39
CA ASN A 164 2.40 -9.38 -1.09
C ASN A 164 2.55 -10.91 -1.03
N ALA A 165 3.21 -11.42 0.01
CA ALA A 165 3.45 -12.85 0.21
C ALA A 165 2.16 -13.68 0.40
N ARG A 166 1.03 -13.02 0.73
CA ARG A 166 -0.30 -13.64 0.83
C ARG A 166 -1.00 -13.71 -0.54
N GLY A 167 -0.33 -13.30 -1.61
CA GLY A 167 -0.85 -13.32 -2.98
C GLY A 167 -1.84 -12.21 -3.31
N LYS A 168 -2.05 -11.24 -2.40
CA LYS A 168 -2.93 -10.09 -2.67
C LYS A 168 -2.18 -9.09 -3.53
N LYS A 169 -2.82 -8.67 -4.62
CA LYS A 169 -2.32 -7.61 -5.50
C LYS A 169 -2.83 -6.25 -5.04
N GLY A 170 -2.04 -5.22 -5.25
CA GLY A 170 -2.45 -3.86 -4.96
C GLY A 170 -1.85 -2.85 -5.93
N VAL A 171 -2.42 -1.66 -5.88
CA VAL A 171 -1.99 -0.48 -6.61
C VAL A 171 -1.65 0.61 -5.59
N ILE A 172 -0.51 1.26 -5.77
CA ILE A 172 -0.11 2.44 -5.01
C ILE A 172 -0.21 3.63 -5.97
N LEU A 173 -0.92 4.67 -5.57
CA LEU A 173 -0.95 5.96 -6.25
C LEU A 173 -0.05 6.93 -5.49
N TYR A 174 1.02 7.39 -6.13
CA TYR A 174 1.89 8.40 -5.57
C TYR A 174 1.26 9.80 -5.69
N LYS A 175 1.14 10.51 -4.56
CA LYS A 175 0.46 11.81 -4.45
C LYS A 175 1.40 13.01 -4.38
N GLY A 176 2.70 12.77 -4.16
CA GLY A 176 3.72 13.82 -4.07
C GLY A 176 4.52 13.76 -2.76
N MET A 177 5.52 14.64 -2.68
CA MET A 177 6.38 14.82 -1.49
C MET A 177 5.97 16.05 -0.70
N ALA A 178 6.27 16.03 0.60
CA ALA A 178 6.26 17.23 1.41
C ALA A 178 7.35 18.22 0.94
N ARG A 179 7.14 19.51 1.21
CA ARG A 179 8.03 20.59 0.76
C ARG A 179 9.42 20.53 1.37
N ASP A 180 9.53 19.95 2.55
CA ASP A 180 10.79 19.75 3.27
C ASP A 180 11.55 18.50 2.79
N LEU A 181 10.99 17.75 1.83
CA LEU A 181 11.57 16.53 1.26
C LEU A 181 11.89 15.46 2.31
N THR A 182 11.12 15.41 3.40
CA THR A 182 11.28 14.39 4.45
C THR A 182 10.29 13.24 4.31
N THR A 183 9.18 13.47 3.62
CA THR A 183 8.06 12.53 3.52
C THR A 183 7.39 12.55 2.17
N PHE A 184 6.71 11.45 1.86
CA PHE A 184 5.88 11.34 0.68
C PHE A 184 4.55 10.66 1.00
N THR A 185 3.52 11.03 0.24
CA THR A 185 2.15 10.58 0.47
C THR A 185 1.68 9.70 -0.67
N VAL A 186 0.98 8.62 -0.32
CA VAL A 186 0.37 7.71 -1.28
C VAL A 186 -1.05 7.33 -0.88
N ASP A 187 -1.85 6.93 -1.87
CA ASP A 187 -3.04 6.13 -1.64
C ASP A 187 -2.75 4.67 -2.04
N ILE A 188 -3.29 3.70 -1.30
CA ILE A 188 -3.03 2.27 -1.53
C ILE A 188 -4.38 1.55 -1.66
N LYS A 189 -4.56 0.78 -2.74
CA LYS A 189 -5.69 -0.13 -2.93
C LYS A 189 -5.19 -1.56 -2.95
N VAL A 190 -5.82 -2.44 -2.17
CA VAL A 190 -5.41 -3.83 -2.01
C VAL A 190 -6.60 -4.75 -2.23
N GLN A 191 -6.39 -5.80 -3.01
CA GLN A 191 -7.35 -6.87 -3.18
C GLN A 191 -7.56 -7.63 -1.87
N TYR A 192 -8.82 -7.88 -1.51
CA TYR A 192 -9.18 -8.84 -0.48
C TYR A 192 -10.24 -9.86 -0.96
#